data_AF-A0A9D2M023-F1
#
_entry.id   AF-A0A9D2M023-F1
#
_cell.length_a   1.000
_cell.length_b   1.000
_cell.length_c   1.000
_cell.angle_alpha   90.00
_cell.angle_beta   90.00
_cell.angle_gamma   90.00
#
_symmetry.space_group_name_H-M   'P 1'
#
loop_
_entity.id
_entity.type
_entity.pdbx_description
1 polymer ?
#
loop_
_entity_poly.entity_id
_entity_poly.type
_entity_poly.pdbx_seq_one_letter_code
_entity_poly.pdbx_strand_id
1 'polypeptide(L)'
;FSFFYAFSENFILPISHDEVVYGKGSLINKMPGDDKMKADQMRAFVSYMMAHPGKKLQFMGTEFAQKNEWNFEKELEWGLLQYPEHQQAQAFFKAVNHFYLSRPELWEIDFSWEGFEWISNDDYQQSVIAFRRKAKDGRELVAVCNFVPVQRENYCIGVPIRGTWAEVFTSDATAFGGGGVTNGSAIKTQDVPMHGCEQSVSLTLPGCSVFFLECVKKTPKRVRRAPAKKTASKTAAKAKPAAEAKPKAEKKPARGGKKKTGAKAP
;
A
#
# COMPACT_ATOMS: atom_id res chain seq x y z
N PHE A 1 1.97 -3.46 -19.65
CA PHE A 1 1.82 -3.49 -21.12
C PHE A 1 0.44 -3.02 -21.57
N SER A 2 -0.67 -3.64 -21.12
CA SER A 2 -2.04 -3.22 -21.47
C SER A 2 -2.28 -1.70 -21.37
N PHE A 3 -1.72 -1.06 -20.35
CA PHE A 3 -1.80 0.39 -20.15
C PHE A 3 -1.24 1.27 -21.27
N PHE A 4 -0.38 0.75 -22.16
CA PHE A 4 0.09 1.52 -23.33
C PHE A 4 -1.06 1.88 -24.29
N TYR A 5 -2.12 1.09 -24.31
CA TYR A 5 -3.28 1.28 -25.17
C TYR A 5 -4.61 1.15 -24.43
N ALA A 6 -4.63 1.07 -23.10
CA ALA A 6 -5.86 0.85 -22.31
C ALA A 6 -6.96 1.90 -22.52
N PHE A 7 -6.63 3.06 -23.11
CA PHE A 7 -7.56 4.15 -23.40
C PHE A 7 -7.68 4.45 -24.90
N SER A 8 -7.16 3.58 -25.77
CA SER A 8 -7.42 3.68 -27.21
C SER A 8 -8.82 3.19 -27.58
N GLU A 9 -9.42 2.34 -26.74
CA GLU A 9 -10.74 1.75 -26.93
C GLU A 9 -11.47 1.65 -25.59
N ASN A 10 -12.78 1.43 -25.65
CA ASN A 10 -13.60 1.15 -24.47
C ASN A 10 -13.52 -0.34 -24.11
N PHE A 11 -12.44 -0.75 -23.45
CA PHE A 11 -12.21 -2.17 -23.15
C PHE A 11 -13.17 -2.74 -22.09
N ILE A 12 -13.57 -3.98 -22.34
CA ILE A 12 -14.03 -4.93 -21.33
C ILE A 12 -12.85 -5.87 -21.05
N LEU A 13 -12.61 -6.21 -19.79
CA LEU A 13 -11.62 -7.18 -19.33
C LEU A 13 -12.35 -8.51 -19.10
N PRO A 14 -12.22 -9.51 -19.99
CA PRO A 14 -12.96 -10.75 -19.87
C PRO A 14 -12.11 -11.87 -19.28
N ILE A 15 -12.73 -12.63 -18.38
CA ILE A 15 -12.42 -14.04 -18.12
C ILE A 15 -13.65 -14.82 -18.58
N SER A 16 -13.69 -15.12 -19.87
CA SER A 16 -14.84 -15.77 -20.52
C SER A 16 -14.76 -17.29 -20.42
N HIS A 17 -15.80 -17.96 -20.93
CA HIS A 17 -15.86 -19.41 -21.04
C HIS A 17 -14.68 -20.03 -21.79
N ASP A 18 -14.22 -19.36 -22.86
CA ASP A 18 -13.10 -19.83 -23.69
C ASP A 18 -11.79 -19.94 -22.92
N GLU A 19 -11.65 -19.23 -21.80
CA GLU A 19 -10.42 -19.26 -20.99
C GLU A 19 -10.37 -20.43 -20.01
N VAL A 20 -11.46 -21.17 -19.83
CA VAL A 20 -11.58 -22.24 -18.80
C VAL A 20 -11.98 -23.60 -19.40
N VAL A 21 -11.56 -23.85 -20.63
CA VAL A 21 -11.83 -25.07 -21.43
C VAL A 21 -10.58 -25.52 -22.20
N TYR A 22 -10.67 -26.65 -22.91
CA TYR A 22 -9.68 -27.14 -23.86
C TYR A 22 -8.27 -27.32 -23.27
N GLY A 23 -8.16 -27.79 -22.03
CA GLY A 23 -6.88 -28.03 -21.36
C GLY A 23 -6.23 -26.76 -20.78
N LYS A 24 -6.91 -25.61 -20.86
CA LYS A 24 -6.40 -24.35 -20.28
C LYS A 24 -6.51 -24.31 -18.76
N GLY A 25 -7.32 -25.17 -18.14
CA GLY A 25 -7.64 -25.18 -16.72
C GLY A 25 -8.64 -24.11 -16.30
N SER A 26 -9.36 -24.35 -15.19
CA SER A 26 -10.17 -23.35 -14.49
C SER A 26 -9.31 -22.20 -13.93
N LEU A 27 -9.91 -21.07 -13.58
CA LEU A 27 -9.14 -19.91 -13.08
C LEU A 27 -8.25 -20.28 -11.88
N ILE A 28 -8.78 -21.05 -10.93
CA ILE A 28 -8.02 -21.46 -9.74
C ILE A 28 -6.85 -22.39 -10.10
N ASN A 29 -7.02 -23.26 -11.09
CA ASN A 29 -5.99 -24.21 -11.51
C ASN A 29 -4.92 -23.63 -12.44
N LYS A 30 -5.11 -22.40 -12.93
CA LYS A 30 -4.05 -21.63 -13.60
C LYS A 30 -3.03 -21.07 -12.61
N MET A 31 -3.40 -20.95 -11.33
CA MET A 31 -2.50 -20.45 -10.31
C MET A 31 -1.50 -21.55 -9.92
N PRO A 32 -0.20 -21.25 -9.78
CA PRO A 32 0.79 -22.23 -9.32
C PRO A 32 0.68 -22.48 -7.81
N GLY A 33 1.38 -23.51 -7.32
CA GLY A 33 1.52 -23.82 -5.89
C GLY A 33 0.40 -24.69 -5.31
N ASP A 34 0.32 -24.72 -3.98
CA ASP A 34 -0.71 -25.45 -3.25
C ASP A 34 -2.08 -24.74 -3.28
N ASP A 35 -3.14 -25.43 -2.83
CA ASP A 35 -4.51 -24.92 -2.90
C ASP A 35 -4.69 -23.57 -2.17
N LYS A 36 -3.95 -23.32 -1.08
CA LYS A 36 -4.00 -22.05 -0.35
C LYS A 36 -3.36 -20.93 -1.17
N MET A 37 -2.16 -21.16 -1.69
CA MET A 37 -1.44 -20.20 -2.52
C MET A 37 -2.21 -19.91 -3.82
N LYS A 38 -2.86 -20.92 -4.40
CA LYS A 38 -3.76 -20.74 -5.55
C LYS A 38 -4.92 -19.81 -5.24
N ALA A 39 -5.58 -20.01 -4.09
CA ALA A 39 -6.67 -19.14 -3.65
C ALA A 39 -6.20 -17.70 -3.43
N ASP A 40 -5.05 -17.51 -2.79
CA ASP A 40 -4.46 -16.17 -2.56
C ASP A 40 -4.18 -15.46 -3.89
N GLN A 41 -3.55 -16.14 -4.84
CA GLN A 41 -3.26 -15.61 -6.18
C GLN A 41 -4.53 -15.29 -6.98
N MET A 42 -5.56 -16.14 -6.91
CA MET A 42 -6.84 -15.87 -7.56
C MET A 42 -7.48 -14.58 -7.01
N ARG A 43 -7.50 -14.42 -5.69
CA ARG A 43 -8.06 -13.19 -5.08
C ARG A 43 -7.23 -11.95 -5.42
N ALA A 44 -5.90 -12.07 -5.47
CA ALA A 44 -5.02 -10.98 -5.90
C ALA A 44 -5.27 -10.61 -7.37
N PHE A 45 -5.34 -11.59 -8.25
CA PHE A 45 -5.62 -11.39 -9.67
C PHE A 45 -6.97 -10.68 -9.90
N VAL A 46 -8.04 -11.17 -9.27
CA VAL A 46 -9.38 -10.58 -9.39
C VAL A 46 -9.41 -9.17 -8.80
N SER A 47 -8.76 -8.94 -7.66
CA SER A 47 -8.69 -7.60 -7.06
C SER A 47 -7.94 -6.61 -7.97
N TYR A 48 -6.83 -7.05 -8.59
CA TYR A 48 -6.13 -6.28 -9.61
C TYR A 48 -7.02 -6.03 -10.85
N MET A 49 -7.71 -7.05 -11.35
CA MET A 49 -8.65 -6.93 -12.48
C MET A 49 -9.74 -5.91 -12.18
N MET A 50 -10.28 -5.88 -10.96
CA MET A 50 -11.27 -4.90 -10.50
C MET A 50 -10.68 -3.48 -10.46
N ALA A 51 -9.43 -3.35 -10.04
CA ALA A 51 -8.71 -2.08 -9.98
C ALA A 51 -8.25 -1.55 -11.35
N HIS A 52 -7.98 -2.42 -12.32
CA HIS A 52 -7.53 -2.05 -13.66
C HIS A 52 -8.63 -1.27 -14.41
N PRO A 53 -8.32 -0.24 -15.22
CA PRO A 53 -9.34 0.44 -16.04
C PRO A 53 -10.02 -0.49 -17.04
N GLY A 54 -11.32 -0.29 -17.27
CA GLY A 54 -12.16 -1.08 -18.19
C GLY A 54 -13.23 -1.89 -17.48
N LYS A 55 -14.32 -2.26 -18.17
CA LYS A 55 -15.43 -3.02 -17.55
C LYS A 55 -15.07 -4.48 -17.32
N LYS A 56 -15.82 -5.20 -16.48
CA LYS A 56 -15.48 -6.55 -16.03
C LYS A 56 -16.44 -7.58 -16.60
N LEU A 57 -15.91 -8.70 -17.07
CA LEU A 57 -16.70 -9.87 -17.44
C LEU A 57 -16.05 -11.11 -16.84
N GLN A 58 -16.85 -11.92 -16.16
CA GLN A 58 -16.41 -13.16 -15.54
C GLN A 58 -17.41 -14.28 -15.84
N PHE A 59 -16.89 -15.45 -16.20
CA PHE A 59 -17.70 -16.62 -16.50
C PHE A 59 -18.06 -17.42 -15.24
N MET A 60 -19.25 -18.02 -15.28
CA MET A 60 -19.81 -18.82 -14.19
C MET A 60 -18.88 -19.96 -13.75
N GLY A 61 -18.95 -20.34 -12.48
CA GLY A 61 -18.04 -21.32 -11.88
C GLY A 61 -16.77 -20.70 -11.30
N THR A 62 -16.30 -19.59 -11.87
CA THR A 62 -15.12 -18.87 -11.38
C THR A 62 -15.35 -18.30 -9.99
N GLU A 63 -16.56 -17.82 -9.72
CA GLU A 63 -16.96 -17.10 -8.50
C GLU A 63 -16.98 -17.95 -7.24
N PHE A 64 -16.89 -19.27 -7.35
CA PHE A 64 -16.71 -20.17 -6.22
C PHE A 64 -15.49 -21.08 -6.39
N ALA A 65 -14.55 -20.68 -7.26
CA ALA A 65 -13.32 -21.39 -7.54
C ALA A 65 -13.55 -22.85 -8.00
N GLN A 66 -14.43 -23.07 -8.97
CA GLN A 66 -14.62 -24.39 -9.57
C GLN A 66 -13.28 -25.00 -9.97
N LYS A 67 -13.04 -26.28 -9.61
CA LYS A 67 -11.74 -26.92 -9.82
C LYS A 67 -11.64 -27.43 -11.26
N ASN A 68 -12.63 -28.16 -11.76
CA ASN A 68 -12.59 -28.69 -13.11
C ASN A 68 -12.86 -27.59 -14.15
N GLU A 69 -12.35 -27.82 -15.36
CA GLU A 69 -12.73 -27.03 -16.53
C GLU A 69 -14.24 -27.03 -16.72
N TRP A 70 -14.75 -25.97 -17.36
CA TRP A 70 -16.15 -25.95 -17.72
C TRP A 70 -16.45 -27.07 -18.72
N ASN A 71 -17.50 -27.84 -18.45
CA ASN A 71 -17.98 -28.89 -19.33
C ASN A 71 -19.45 -28.61 -19.67
N PHE A 72 -19.73 -28.35 -20.94
CA PHE A 72 -21.08 -28.01 -21.41
C PHE A 72 -22.08 -29.18 -21.27
N GLU A 73 -21.62 -30.42 -21.12
CA GLU A 73 -22.46 -31.61 -20.91
C GLU A 73 -22.85 -31.83 -19.45
N LYS A 74 -22.26 -31.07 -18.52
CA LYS A 74 -22.48 -31.22 -17.08
C LYS A 74 -22.90 -29.91 -16.45
N GLU A 75 -23.55 -30.02 -15.29
CA GLU A 75 -23.72 -28.86 -14.43
C GLU A 75 -22.39 -28.40 -13.82
N LEU A 76 -22.39 -27.16 -13.32
CA LEU A 76 -21.27 -26.66 -12.52
C LEU A 76 -21.11 -27.49 -11.24
N GLU A 77 -19.92 -27.46 -10.66
CA GLU A 77 -19.58 -28.28 -9.49
C GLU A 77 -20.15 -27.69 -8.19
N TRP A 78 -21.47 -27.54 -8.09
CA TRP A 78 -22.16 -26.91 -6.96
C TRP A 78 -21.87 -27.59 -5.61
N GLY A 79 -21.57 -28.89 -5.63
CA GLY A 79 -21.16 -29.65 -4.44
C GLY A 79 -19.92 -29.07 -3.75
N LEU A 80 -19.06 -28.32 -4.46
CA LEU A 80 -17.89 -27.67 -3.88
C LEU A 80 -18.25 -26.63 -2.82
N LEU A 81 -19.44 -26.02 -2.90
CA LEU A 81 -19.91 -25.04 -1.91
C LEU A 81 -20.18 -25.64 -0.52
N GLN A 82 -20.04 -26.96 -0.34
CA GLN A 82 -20.06 -27.59 0.98
C GLN A 82 -18.73 -27.40 1.73
N TYR A 83 -17.64 -27.07 1.03
CA TYR A 83 -16.32 -26.91 1.62
C TYR A 83 -16.01 -25.42 1.91
N PRO A 84 -15.37 -25.11 3.05
CA PRO A 84 -15.11 -23.73 3.48
C PRO A 84 -14.36 -22.87 2.46
N GLU A 85 -13.38 -23.42 1.76
CA GLU A 85 -12.54 -22.70 0.80
C GLU A 85 -13.34 -22.14 -0.39
N HIS A 86 -14.35 -22.88 -0.85
CA HIS A 86 -15.21 -22.46 -1.95
C HIS A 86 -16.28 -21.45 -1.49
N GLN A 87 -16.76 -21.58 -0.24
CA GLN A 87 -17.62 -20.58 0.40
C GLN A 87 -16.86 -19.25 0.61
N GLN A 88 -15.58 -19.31 1.01
CA GLN A 88 -14.70 -18.16 1.14
C GLN A 88 -14.42 -17.48 -0.20
N ALA A 89 -14.22 -18.26 -1.27
CA ALA A 89 -14.14 -17.73 -2.63
C ALA A 89 -15.42 -16.98 -3.01
N GLN A 90 -16.59 -17.58 -2.80
CA GLN A 90 -17.88 -16.94 -3.07
C GLN A 90 -18.08 -15.66 -2.25
N ALA A 91 -17.70 -15.68 -0.96
CA ALA A 91 -17.74 -14.50 -0.10
C ALA A 91 -16.84 -13.38 -0.61
N PHE A 92 -15.63 -13.71 -1.09
CA PHE A 92 -14.72 -12.77 -1.73
C PHE A 92 -15.34 -12.15 -2.99
N PHE A 93 -15.86 -12.96 -3.92
CA PHE A 93 -16.46 -12.44 -5.16
C PHE A 93 -17.67 -11.56 -4.88
N LYS A 94 -18.49 -11.92 -3.90
CA LYS A 94 -19.59 -11.06 -3.43
C LYS A 94 -19.06 -9.73 -2.91
N ALA A 95 -18.08 -9.76 -2.01
CA ALA A 95 -17.53 -8.56 -1.40
C ALA A 95 -16.81 -7.64 -2.39
N VAL A 96 -16.00 -8.20 -3.30
CA VAL A 96 -15.25 -7.40 -4.29
C VAL A 96 -16.18 -6.75 -5.31
N ASN A 97 -17.29 -7.40 -5.69
CA ASN A 97 -18.31 -6.80 -6.54
C ASN A 97 -19.04 -5.65 -5.83
N HIS A 98 -19.42 -5.82 -4.56
CA HIS A 98 -19.99 -4.73 -3.77
C HIS A 98 -18.99 -3.57 -3.59
N PHE A 99 -17.72 -3.89 -3.38
CA PHE A 99 -16.66 -2.88 -3.29
C PHE A 99 -16.52 -2.11 -4.61
N TYR A 100 -16.46 -2.81 -5.75
CA TYR A 100 -16.42 -2.20 -7.08
C TYR A 100 -17.58 -1.22 -7.29
N LEU A 101 -18.83 -1.65 -7.02
CA LEU A 101 -20.00 -0.80 -7.22
C LEU A 101 -20.06 0.40 -6.27
N SER A 102 -19.59 0.25 -5.03
CA SER A 102 -19.59 1.33 -4.03
C SER A 102 -18.47 2.35 -4.20
N ARG A 103 -17.51 2.11 -5.12
CA ARG A 103 -16.34 2.96 -5.35
C ARG A 103 -16.33 3.52 -6.78
N PRO A 104 -16.90 4.73 -7.01
CA PRO A 104 -16.93 5.37 -8.32
C PRO A 104 -15.56 5.55 -8.97
N GLU A 105 -14.50 5.64 -8.16
CA GLU A 105 -13.10 5.69 -8.60
C GLU A 105 -12.75 4.52 -9.54
N LEU A 106 -13.39 3.36 -9.33
CA LEU A 106 -13.12 2.13 -10.08
C LEU A 106 -13.86 2.03 -11.41
N TRP A 107 -14.85 2.89 -11.70
CA TRP A 107 -15.71 2.73 -12.88
C TRP A 107 -16.18 4.01 -13.58
N GLU A 108 -16.11 5.19 -12.97
CA GLU A 108 -16.60 6.43 -13.59
C GLU A 108 -15.73 6.92 -14.76
N ILE A 109 -14.42 6.76 -14.65
CA ILE A 109 -13.42 7.22 -15.62
C ILE A 109 -12.53 6.04 -16.01
N ASP A 110 -13.10 5.05 -16.69
CA ASP A 110 -12.37 3.86 -17.15
C ASP A 110 -11.66 4.05 -18.50
N PHE A 111 -12.07 5.05 -19.28
CA PHE A 111 -11.69 5.21 -20.69
C PHE A 111 -10.79 6.45 -20.93
N SER A 112 -10.19 6.99 -19.87
CA SER A 112 -9.30 8.14 -19.94
C SER A 112 -8.19 8.04 -18.91
N TRP A 113 -7.01 8.57 -19.26
CA TRP A 113 -5.89 8.77 -18.34
C TRP A 113 -6.26 9.64 -17.13
N GLU A 114 -7.32 10.46 -17.20
CA GLU A 114 -7.79 11.24 -16.05
C GLU A 114 -8.21 10.34 -14.86
N GLY A 115 -8.67 9.12 -15.13
CA GLY A 115 -9.13 8.18 -14.12
C GLY A 115 -8.05 7.27 -13.54
N PHE A 116 -6.81 7.36 -14.03
CA PHE A 116 -5.72 6.44 -13.70
C PHE A 116 -4.36 7.14 -13.66
N GLU A 117 -3.54 6.81 -12.66
CA GLU A 117 -2.16 7.29 -12.61
C GLU A 117 -1.25 6.26 -11.94
N TRP A 118 -0.09 5.97 -12.51
CA TRP A 118 0.90 5.11 -11.87
C TRP A 118 1.50 5.81 -10.64
N ILE A 119 1.70 5.04 -9.57
CA ILE A 119 2.57 5.43 -8.45
C ILE A 119 3.92 4.72 -8.66
N SER A 120 3.93 3.40 -8.68
CA SER A 120 5.12 2.59 -8.98
C SER A 120 4.74 1.43 -9.89
N ASN A 121 5.51 1.25 -10.96
CA ASN A 121 5.30 0.21 -11.96
C ASN A 121 6.61 -0.46 -12.41
N ASP A 122 7.71 -0.14 -11.73
CA ASP A 122 9.08 -0.46 -12.09
C ASP A 122 9.76 -1.41 -11.08
N ASP A 123 9.12 -1.75 -9.96
CA ASP A 123 9.63 -2.75 -9.00
C ASP A 123 9.39 -4.20 -9.48
N TYR A 124 9.99 -4.53 -10.63
CA TYR A 124 9.90 -5.84 -11.24
C TYR A 124 10.57 -6.94 -10.40
N GLN A 125 11.57 -6.58 -9.59
CA GLN A 125 12.29 -7.54 -8.73
C GLN A 125 11.41 -8.04 -7.60
N GLN A 126 10.56 -7.19 -7.04
CA GLN A 126 9.63 -7.58 -5.99
C GLN A 126 8.24 -7.95 -6.52
N SER A 127 7.96 -7.69 -7.81
CA SER A 127 6.65 -7.80 -8.46
C SER A 127 5.55 -7.09 -7.69
N VAL A 128 5.86 -5.86 -7.27
CA VAL A 128 4.92 -4.96 -6.62
C VAL A 128 4.59 -3.82 -7.57
N ILE A 129 3.31 -3.51 -7.70
CA ILE A 129 2.86 -2.32 -8.42
C ILE A 129 1.89 -1.53 -7.55
N ALA A 130 1.85 -0.21 -7.76
CA ALA A 130 0.91 0.68 -7.13
C ALA A 130 0.41 1.74 -8.10
N PHE A 131 -0.88 2.06 -8.03
CA PHE A 131 -1.51 3.06 -8.90
C PHE A 131 -2.75 3.67 -8.26
N ARG A 132 -3.16 4.81 -8.80
CA ARG A 132 -4.34 5.58 -8.40
C ARG A 132 -5.48 5.35 -9.37
N ARG A 133 -6.68 5.28 -8.82
CA ARG A 133 -7.96 5.37 -9.53
C ARG A 133 -8.69 6.62 -9.04
N LYS A 134 -9.27 7.38 -9.96
CA LYS A 134 -9.89 8.69 -9.67
C LYS A 134 -11.34 8.74 -10.14
N ALA A 135 -12.21 9.28 -9.29
CA ALA A 135 -13.60 9.57 -9.63
C ALA A 135 -13.74 11.00 -10.18
N LYS A 136 -14.89 11.29 -10.81
CA LYS A 136 -15.20 12.62 -11.37
C LYS A 136 -15.32 13.71 -10.30
N ASP A 137 -15.69 13.33 -9.09
CA ASP A 137 -15.76 14.22 -7.92
C ASP A 137 -14.40 14.47 -7.26
N GLY A 138 -13.32 13.91 -7.80
CA GLY A 138 -11.95 14.08 -7.32
C GLY A 138 -11.58 13.17 -6.15
N ARG A 139 -12.43 12.22 -5.75
CA ARG A 139 -12.00 11.13 -4.86
C ARG A 139 -10.98 10.23 -5.53
N GLU A 140 -10.11 9.65 -4.70
CA GLU A 140 -9.01 8.82 -5.17
C GLU A 140 -8.89 7.56 -4.32
N LEU A 141 -8.56 6.48 -5.01
CA LEU A 141 -8.31 5.17 -4.42
C LEU A 141 -6.94 4.70 -4.88
N VAL A 142 -6.09 4.27 -3.95
CA VAL A 142 -4.77 3.71 -4.26
C VAL A 142 -4.85 2.19 -4.18
N ALA A 143 -4.52 1.51 -5.27
CA ALA A 143 -4.35 0.06 -5.29
C ALA A 143 -2.86 -0.27 -5.14
N VAL A 144 -2.52 -1.19 -4.23
CA VAL A 144 -1.16 -1.73 -4.05
C VAL A 144 -1.24 -3.25 -4.21
N CYS A 145 -0.49 -3.81 -5.15
CA CYS A 145 -0.55 -5.22 -5.51
C CYS A 145 0.82 -5.88 -5.26
N ASN A 146 0.85 -6.96 -4.49
CA ASN A 146 2.02 -7.82 -4.31
C ASN A 146 1.74 -9.18 -4.95
N PHE A 147 2.43 -9.50 -6.05
CA PHE A 147 2.14 -10.70 -6.83
C PHE A 147 3.00 -11.92 -6.50
N VAL A 148 4.02 -11.77 -5.65
CA VAL A 148 4.84 -12.91 -5.19
C VAL A 148 4.35 -13.45 -3.86
N PRO A 149 4.56 -14.76 -3.56
CA PRO A 149 4.18 -15.39 -2.30
C PRO A 149 5.16 -15.06 -1.17
N VAL A 150 5.55 -13.79 -1.04
CA VAL A 150 6.50 -13.31 -0.03
C VAL A 150 5.90 -12.09 0.67
N GLN A 151 5.74 -12.20 2.00
CA GLN A 151 5.32 -11.07 2.82
C GLN A 151 6.42 -10.00 2.90
N ARG A 152 6.00 -8.74 2.82
CA ARG A 152 6.89 -7.58 2.90
C ARG A 152 6.46 -6.71 4.06
N GLU A 153 7.37 -6.49 4.99
CA GLU A 153 7.15 -5.58 6.10
C GLU A 153 7.79 -4.24 5.81
N ASN A 154 7.18 -3.17 6.33
CA ASN A 154 7.65 -1.80 6.20
C ASN A 154 7.87 -1.36 4.74
N TYR A 155 7.09 -1.91 3.80
CA TYR A 155 7.20 -1.61 2.38
C TYR A 155 6.66 -0.20 2.11
N CYS A 156 7.51 0.69 1.62
CA CYS A 156 7.16 2.09 1.42
C CYS A 156 6.56 2.35 0.03
N ILE A 157 5.44 3.06 -0.02
CA ILE A 157 4.79 3.51 -1.25
C ILE A 157 4.53 5.01 -1.17
N GLY A 158 4.84 5.74 -2.24
CA GLY A 158 4.45 7.14 -2.41
C GLY A 158 2.93 7.33 -2.43
N VAL A 159 2.42 8.37 -1.78
CA VAL A 159 1.00 8.73 -1.81
C VAL A 159 0.83 10.23 -2.09
N PRO A 160 -0.21 10.64 -2.84
CA PRO A 160 -0.32 12.01 -3.34
C PRO A 160 -0.72 13.01 -2.25
N ILE A 161 -1.42 12.56 -1.21
CA ILE A 161 -2.06 13.41 -0.22
C ILE A 161 -1.45 13.16 1.15
N ARG A 162 -0.91 14.23 1.75
CA ARG A 162 -0.51 14.25 3.16
C ARG A 162 -1.72 14.05 4.04
N GLY A 163 -1.66 13.10 4.97
CA GLY A 163 -2.82 12.83 5.81
C GLY A 163 -2.80 11.51 6.56
N THR A 164 -3.99 11.06 6.88
CA THR A 164 -4.27 9.72 7.39
C THR A 164 -5.03 8.96 6.31
N TRP A 165 -4.52 7.77 6.02
CA TRP A 165 -5.07 6.83 5.07
C TRP A 165 -5.66 5.63 5.80
N ALA A 166 -6.65 5.01 5.19
CA ALA A 166 -7.25 3.78 5.67
C ALA A 166 -7.16 2.70 4.60
N GLU A 167 -6.88 1.48 5.03
CA GLU A 167 -7.15 0.29 4.25
C GLU A 167 -8.66 0.07 4.20
N VAL A 168 -9.24 0.20 3.01
CA VAL A 168 -10.70 0.11 2.80
C VAL A 168 -11.13 -1.22 2.20
N PHE A 169 -10.20 -1.97 1.63
CA PHE A 169 -10.39 -3.35 1.18
C PHE A 169 -9.04 -4.06 1.10
N THR A 170 -9.03 -5.36 1.40
CA THR A 170 -7.89 -6.26 1.20
C THR A 170 -8.35 -7.62 0.70
N SER A 171 -7.61 -8.20 -0.24
CA SER A 171 -7.80 -9.58 -0.67
C SER A 171 -7.31 -10.62 0.36
N ASP A 172 -6.56 -10.18 1.38
CA ASP A 172 -5.99 -11.05 2.43
C ASP A 172 -6.91 -11.21 3.66
N ALA A 173 -8.13 -10.69 3.63
CA ALA A 173 -9.05 -10.83 4.77
C ALA A 173 -9.34 -12.31 5.09
N THR A 174 -9.42 -12.65 6.37
CA THR A 174 -9.70 -14.02 6.84
C THR A 174 -11.05 -14.55 6.37
N ALA A 175 -12.04 -13.66 6.23
CA ALA A 175 -13.36 -13.98 5.67
C ALA A 175 -13.29 -14.52 4.22
N PHE A 176 -12.19 -14.26 3.52
CA PHE A 176 -11.92 -14.71 2.16
C PHE A 176 -10.91 -15.86 2.10
N GLY A 177 -10.50 -16.40 3.24
CA GLY A 177 -9.44 -17.42 3.34
C GLY A 177 -8.01 -16.86 3.29
N GLY A 178 -7.84 -15.55 3.46
CA GLY A 178 -6.52 -14.91 3.55
C GLY A 178 -5.87 -15.02 4.94
N GLY A 179 -4.65 -14.51 5.05
CA GLY A 179 -3.83 -14.52 6.27
C GLY A 179 -4.30 -13.54 7.36
N GLY A 180 -5.14 -12.56 7.01
CA GLY A 180 -5.73 -11.61 7.95
C GLY A 180 -4.84 -10.43 8.30
N VAL A 181 -3.79 -10.17 7.54
CA VAL A 181 -2.94 -9.00 7.77
C VAL A 181 -3.68 -7.74 7.34
N THR A 182 -3.60 -6.70 8.17
CA THR A 182 -4.20 -5.39 7.90
C THR A 182 -3.26 -4.26 8.27
N ASN A 183 -3.30 -3.19 7.49
CA ASN A 183 -2.65 -1.91 7.77
C ASN A 183 -3.55 -0.97 8.58
N GLY A 184 -4.82 -1.34 8.80
CA GLY A 184 -5.79 -0.61 9.60
C GLY A 184 -6.28 0.70 8.96
N SER A 185 -6.99 1.50 9.75
CA SER A 185 -7.67 2.73 9.30
C SER A 185 -6.93 4.03 9.62
N ALA A 186 -5.70 3.93 10.17
CA ALA A 186 -4.95 5.07 10.71
C ALA A 186 -3.49 5.13 10.18
N ILE A 187 -3.29 4.81 8.91
CA ILE A 187 -1.99 4.82 8.24
C ILE A 187 -1.55 6.28 8.05
N LYS A 188 -0.54 6.72 8.81
CA LYS A 188 -0.05 8.10 8.76
C LYS A 188 0.99 8.26 7.66
N THR A 189 0.86 9.34 6.88
CA THR A 189 1.90 9.68 5.91
C THR A 189 3.17 10.20 6.58
N GLN A 190 4.29 9.98 5.92
CA GLN A 190 5.61 10.49 6.27
C GLN A 190 6.03 11.55 5.26
N ASP A 191 6.76 12.57 5.73
CA ASP A 191 7.34 13.63 4.89
C ASP A 191 8.61 13.12 4.16
N VAL A 192 8.49 12.00 3.45
CA VAL A 192 9.57 11.33 2.70
C VAL A 192 9.12 11.21 1.23
N PRO A 193 9.70 12.01 0.32
CA PRO A 193 9.37 11.93 -1.10
C PRO A 193 9.70 10.56 -1.70
N MET A 194 8.77 10.00 -2.46
CA MET A 194 8.90 8.68 -3.08
C MET A 194 7.94 8.56 -4.26
N HIS A 195 8.35 7.89 -5.34
CA HIS A 195 7.48 7.58 -6.49
C HIS A 195 6.80 8.84 -7.08
N GLY A 196 7.55 9.95 -7.18
CA GLY A 196 7.02 11.24 -7.65
C GLY A 196 6.05 11.95 -6.69
N CYS A 197 5.75 11.37 -5.53
CA CYS A 197 4.90 11.97 -4.50
C CYS A 197 5.75 12.64 -3.39
N GLU A 198 5.24 13.72 -2.78
CA GLU A 198 5.91 14.37 -1.63
C GLU A 198 5.77 13.60 -0.31
N GLN A 199 4.91 12.59 -0.27
CA GLN A 199 4.57 11.81 0.91
C GLN A 199 4.68 10.32 0.61
N SER A 200 4.92 9.54 1.65
CA SER A 200 4.89 8.08 1.58
C SER A 200 4.18 7.47 2.79
N VAL A 201 3.75 6.22 2.65
CA VAL A 201 3.26 5.38 3.74
C VAL A 201 4.09 4.10 3.78
N SER A 202 4.21 3.53 4.97
CA SER A 202 4.86 2.23 5.18
C SER A 202 3.79 1.18 5.46
N LEU A 203 3.82 0.09 4.72
CA LEU A 203 2.77 -0.92 4.70
C LEU A 203 3.36 -2.32 4.95
N THR A 204 2.54 -3.21 5.49
CA THR A 204 2.78 -4.64 5.45
C THR A 204 1.97 -5.24 4.31
N LEU A 205 2.65 -5.89 3.36
CA LEU A 205 2.06 -6.52 2.17
C LEU A 205 2.21 -8.05 2.28
N PRO A 206 1.16 -8.81 2.58
CA PRO A 206 1.14 -10.26 2.47
C PRO A 206 1.50 -10.73 1.06
N GLY A 207 1.99 -11.96 0.97
CA GLY A 207 2.23 -12.60 -0.33
C GLY A 207 0.94 -12.74 -1.12
N CYS A 208 1.00 -12.52 -2.43
CA CYS A 208 -0.14 -12.66 -3.34
C CYS A 208 -1.40 -11.93 -2.84
N SER A 209 -1.31 -10.61 -2.65
CA SER A 209 -2.40 -9.80 -2.10
C SER A 209 -2.54 -8.44 -2.78
N VAL A 210 -3.73 -7.85 -2.69
CA VAL A 210 -4.03 -6.50 -3.16
C VAL A 210 -4.76 -5.72 -2.07
N PHE A 211 -4.28 -4.51 -1.82
CA PHE A 211 -4.87 -3.54 -0.90
C PHE A 211 -5.42 -2.34 -1.63
N PHE A 212 -6.51 -1.80 -1.11
CA PHE A 212 -7.06 -0.51 -1.52
C PHE A 212 -7.00 0.46 -0.36
N LEU A 213 -6.39 1.62 -0.60
CA LEU A 213 -6.21 2.67 0.38
C LEU A 213 -6.96 3.94 -0.03
N GLU A 214 -7.56 4.60 0.94
CA GLU A 214 -8.26 5.88 0.78
C GLU A 214 -7.74 6.90 1.80
N CYS A 215 -7.58 8.16 1.38
CA CYS A 215 -7.22 9.23 2.29
C CYS A 215 -8.46 9.70 3.07
N VAL A 216 -8.61 9.23 4.31
CA VAL A 216 -9.76 9.57 5.18
C VAL A 216 -9.64 10.94 5.84
N LYS A 217 -8.41 11.46 6.00
CA LYS A 217 -8.17 12.79 6.59
C LYS A 217 -6.97 13.48 5.98
N LYS A 218 -7.22 14.54 5.20
CA LYS A 218 -6.16 15.41 4.66
C LYS A 218 -5.53 16.23 5.79
N THR A 219 -4.21 16.35 5.79
CA THR A 219 -3.47 17.21 6.72
C THR A 219 -2.70 18.27 5.93
N PRO A 220 -2.92 19.57 6.19
CA PRO A 220 -2.24 20.62 5.44
C PRO A 220 -0.73 20.55 5.63
N LYS A 221 0.01 20.90 4.58
CA LYS A 221 1.48 20.97 4.61
C LYS A 221 1.91 21.99 5.65
N ARG A 222 2.66 21.55 6.67
CA ARG A 222 3.18 22.46 7.68
C ARG A 222 4.31 23.29 7.05
N VAL A 223 3.99 24.53 6.68
CA VAL A 223 5.03 25.49 6.26
C VAL A 223 5.95 25.71 7.46
N ARG A 224 7.19 25.23 7.39
CA ARG A 224 8.24 25.66 8.33
C ARG A 224 8.42 27.16 8.12
N ARG A 225 7.89 27.99 9.02
CA ARG A 225 8.36 29.38 9.14
C ARG A 225 9.87 29.30 9.37
N ALA A 226 10.62 29.97 8.50
CA ALA A 226 12.05 30.17 8.71
C ALA A 226 12.27 30.72 10.13
N PRO A 227 13.29 30.27 10.87
CA PRO A 227 13.57 30.83 12.18
C PRO A 227 13.77 32.33 12.01
N ALA A 228 12.99 33.12 12.74
CA ALA A 228 13.13 34.57 12.78
C ALA A 228 14.59 34.88 13.13
N LYS A 229 15.29 35.62 12.25
CA LYS A 229 16.61 36.18 12.55
C LYS A 229 16.46 36.98 13.85
N LYS A 230 17.07 36.50 14.94
CA LYS A 230 17.26 37.31 16.14
C LYS A 230 18.13 38.50 15.73
N THR A 231 17.53 39.68 15.62
CA THR A 231 18.25 40.95 15.58
C THR A 231 19.03 41.07 16.87
N ALA A 232 20.35 40.98 16.77
CA ALA A 232 21.24 41.26 17.88
C ALA A 232 21.08 42.74 18.27
N SER A 233 20.45 42.99 19.41
CA SER A 233 20.45 44.29 20.07
C SER A 233 21.89 44.61 20.49
N LYS A 234 22.47 45.66 19.89
CA LYS A 234 23.71 46.27 20.36
C LYS A 234 23.42 47.07 21.63
N THR A 235 23.71 46.51 22.79
CA THR A 235 23.78 47.30 24.02
C THR A 235 25.17 47.92 24.14
N ALA A 236 25.22 49.24 24.00
CA ALA A 236 26.42 50.05 24.20
C ALA A 236 26.85 50.02 25.68
N ALA A 237 28.08 49.59 25.95
CA ALA A 237 28.69 49.67 27.28
C ALA A 237 29.18 51.12 27.53
N LYS A 238 28.55 51.80 28.50
CA LYS A 238 29.04 53.05 29.07
C LYS A 238 30.05 52.73 30.18
N ALA A 239 31.26 53.24 30.05
CA ALA A 239 32.31 53.20 31.05
C ALA A 239 32.11 54.25 32.16
N LYS A 240 32.49 53.90 33.41
CA LYS A 240 33.00 54.80 34.45
C LYS A 240 33.64 53.97 35.60
N PRO A 241 34.53 54.55 36.43
CA PRO A 241 35.88 54.03 36.62
C PRO A 241 36.14 53.38 37.99
N ALA A 242 37.23 52.64 38.07
CA ALA A 242 37.75 52.00 39.28
C ALA A 242 38.46 53.00 40.21
N ALA A 243 38.20 52.87 41.51
CA ALA A 243 39.02 53.44 42.57
C ALA A 243 39.67 52.29 43.37
N GLU A 244 40.93 52.49 43.73
CA GLU A 244 41.88 51.54 44.31
C GLU A 244 41.58 51.17 45.78
N ALA A 245 41.90 49.92 46.14
CA ALA A 245 42.66 49.59 47.36
C ALA A 245 43.20 48.14 47.29
N LYS A 246 44.52 48.01 47.46
CA LYS A 246 45.34 46.78 47.65
C LYS A 246 45.66 46.65 49.17
N PRO A 247 46.41 45.62 49.67
CA PRO A 247 46.55 44.20 49.30
C PRO A 247 46.68 43.23 50.53
N LYS A 248 47.04 41.96 50.25
CA LYS A 248 47.59 40.86 51.10
C LYS A 248 46.53 39.89 51.70
N ALA A 249 46.72 38.57 51.78
CA ALA A 249 47.95 37.76 51.86
C ALA A 249 47.76 36.32 51.30
N GLU A 250 48.89 35.64 51.12
CA GLU A 250 49.10 34.27 50.63
C GLU A 250 48.45 33.15 51.47
N LYS A 251 48.10 32.03 50.81
CA LYS A 251 48.57 30.67 51.17
C LYS A 251 48.19 29.62 50.09
N LYS A 252 49.22 28.98 49.53
CA LYS A 252 49.22 27.62 48.91
C LYS A 252 49.63 26.60 50.01
N PRO A 253 49.68 25.26 49.79
CA PRO A 253 49.33 24.42 48.63
C PRO A 253 48.55 23.11 48.99
N ALA A 254 48.23 22.28 47.98
CA ALA A 254 48.28 20.78 47.92
C ALA A 254 47.17 20.27 46.97
N ARG A 255 47.39 19.70 45.78
CA ARG A 255 48.11 18.49 45.30
C ARG A 255 47.30 17.18 45.47
N GLY A 256 47.06 16.51 44.33
CA GLY A 256 46.62 15.09 44.22
C GLY A 256 45.17 14.94 43.74
N GLY A 257 44.81 14.17 42.71
CA GLY A 257 45.53 13.15 41.96
C GLY A 257 44.81 12.82 40.64
N LYS A 258 45.61 12.31 39.68
CA LYS A 258 45.21 11.92 38.32
C LYS A 258 44.44 10.60 38.31
N LYS A 259 43.48 10.53 37.38
CA LYS A 259 42.67 9.37 36.98
C LYS A 259 43.49 8.21 36.41
N LYS A 260 43.19 7.03 36.97
CA LYS A 260 42.99 5.70 36.36
C LYS A 260 42.98 5.62 34.83
N THR A 261 43.80 4.71 34.30
CA THR A 261 43.49 3.86 33.14
C THR A 261 43.97 2.44 33.45
N GLY A 262 43.04 1.49 33.49
CA GLY A 262 43.32 0.07 33.55
C GLY A 262 42.40 -0.63 32.55
N ALA A 263 42.98 -1.44 31.67
CA ALA A 263 42.32 -2.53 30.97
C ALA A 263 43.37 -3.38 30.24
N LYS A 264 43.63 -4.59 30.75
CA LYS A 264 43.46 -5.82 29.97
C LYS A 264 43.56 -7.04 30.90
N ALA A 265 42.45 -7.78 30.91
CA ALA A 265 42.31 -9.11 31.48
C ALA A 265 42.98 -10.16 30.56
N PRO A 266 43.27 -11.36 31.10
CA PRO A 266 43.69 -12.52 30.32
C PRO A 266 42.57 -13.08 29.44
#